data_AF-A0A940CED6-F1
#
_entry.id   AF-A0A940CED6-F1
#
_cell.length_a   1.000
_cell.length_b   1.000
_cell.length_c   1.000
_cell.angle_alpha   90.00
_cell.angle_beta   90.00
_cell.angle_gamma   90.00
#
_symmetry.space_group_name_H-M   'P 1'
#
loop_
_entity.id
_entity.type
_entity.pdbx_description
1 polymer ?
#
loop_
_entity_poly.entity_id
_entity_poly.type
_entity_poly.pdbx_seq_one_letter_code
_entity_poly.pdbx_strand_id
1 'polypeptide(L)'
;MSELFNGTGSYGADDCVIGVDFGTLSARAVVVRVKDGNILGEAVAEYEHGVIRRLPGTDTELPPDWALQDPEDYLAALKCAIGGALRA
;
A
#
# COMPACT_ATOMS: atom_id res chain seq x y z
N MET A 1 -16.22 -11.25 -17.18
CA MET A 1 -15.11 -11.08 -16.21
C MET A 1 -13.73 -11.04 -16.89
N SER A 2 -13.65 -11.16 -18.22
CA SER A 2 -12.41 -11.16 -19.02
C SER A 2 -12.13 -9.83 -19.75
N GLU A 3 -12.88 -8.76 -19.48
CA GLU A 3 -12.87 -7.53 -20.31
C GLU A 3 -12.41 -6.26 -19.56
N LEU A 4 -11.75 -6.37 -18.40
CA LEU A 4 -11.26 -5.19 -17.65
C LEU A 4 -9.75 -4.91 -17.78
N PHE A 5 -9.00 -5.70 -18.56
CA PHE A 5 -7.56 -5.51 -18.76
C PHE A 5 -7.10 -5.41 -20.23
N ASN A 6 -8.00 -5.14 -21.18
CA ASN A 6 -7.61 -4.85 -22.57
C ASN A 6 -7.32 -3.36 -22.77
N GLY A 7 -6.22 -2.89 -22.16
CA GLY A 7 -5.53 -1.69 -22.60
C GLY A 7 -4.45 -2.08 -23.60
N THR A 8 -4.67 -1.87 -24.89
CA THR A 8 -3.63 -1.97 -25.93
C THR A 8 -2.66 -0.78 -25.86
N GLY A 9 -2.08 -0.53 -24.68
CA GLY A 9 -1.00 0.42 -24.50
C GLY A 9 0.32 -0.31 -24.69
N SER A 10 1.04 -0.06 -25.79
CA SER A 10 2.45 -0.44 -25.83
C SER A 10 3.16 0.41 -24.79
N TYR A 11 3.56 -0.21 -23.67
CA TYR A 11 4.31 0.51 -22.66
C TYR A 11 5.65 0.97 -23.26
N GLY A 12 5.95 2.27 -23.17
CA GLY A 12 7.22 2.84 -23.58
C GLY A 12 8.40 2.27 -22.79
N ALA A 13 9.62 2.48 -23.28
CA ALA A 13 10.83 1.96 -22.64
C ALA A 13 11.06 2.49 -21.20
N ASP A 14 10.37 3.57 -20.83
CA ASP A 14 10.49 4.24 -19.54
C ASP A 14 9.20 4.20 -18.72
N ASP A 15 8.18 3.48 -19.20
CA ASP A 15 6.93 3.32 -18.46
C ASP A 15 7.19 2.55 -17.16
N CYS A 16 6.50 2.99 -16.11
CA CYS A 16 6.62 2.44 -14.78
C CYS A 16 5.25 2.08 -14.22
N VAL A 17 5.23 1.05 -13.38
CA VAL A 17 4.09 0.69 -12.53
C VAL A 17 4.47 0.85 -11.06
N ILE A 18 3.48 1.08 -10.22
CA ILE A 18 3.65 1.12 -8.77
C ILE A 18 2.93 -0.07 -8.17
N GLY A 19 3.68 -0.98 -7.55
CA GLY A 19 3.14 -2.05 -6.73
C GLY A 19 2.97 -1.56 -5.31
N VAL A 20 1.82 -1.83 -4.69
CA VAL A 20 1.58 -1.52 -3.27
C VAL A 20 1.17 -2.80 -2.55
N ASP A 21 1.91 -3.15 -1.51
CA ASP A 21 1.69 -4.31 -0.65
C ASP A 21 1.19 -3.82 0.73
N PHE A 22 -0.08 -4.07 1.02
CA PHE A 22 -0.70 -3.76 2.30
C PHE A 22 -0.54 -4.94 3.26
N GLY A 23 0.48 -4.86 4.11
CA GLY A 23 0.71 -5.81 5.18
C GLY A 23 -0.15 -5.51 6.41
N THR A 24 0.06 -6.27 7.49
CA THR A 24 -0.70 -6.11 8.74
C THR A 24 -0.38 -4.81 9.47
N LEU A 25 0.85 -4.31 9.44
CA LEU A 25 1.27 -3.13 10.22
C LEU A 25 1.79 -1.98 9.34
N SER A 26 1.81 -2.15 8.02
CA SER A 26 2.44 -1.22 7.11
C SER A 26 1.99 -1.44 5.67
N ALA A 27 2.12 -0.40 4.85
CA ALA A 27 2.12 -0.52 3.39
C ALA A 27 3.53 -0.33 2.83
N ARG A 28 3.90 -1.13 1.83
CA ARG A 28 5.14 -0.96 1.05
C ARG A 28 4.80 -0.60 -0.38
N ALA A 29 5.45 0.41 -0.94
CA ALA A 29 5.35 0.77 -2.35
C ALA A 29 6.67 0.48 -3.06
N VAL A 30 6.58 -0.01 -4.29
CA VAL A 30 7.71 -0.24 -5.20
C VAL A 30 7.40 0.37 -6.56
N VAL A 31 8.34 1.14 -7.11
CA VAL A 31 8.27 1.68 -8.48
C VAL A 31 9.07 0.74 -9.37
N VAL A 32 8.44 0.16 -10.39
CA VAL A 32 9.05 -0.86 -11.25
C VAL A 32 8.96 -0.42 -12.70
N ARG A 33 10.09 -0.46 -13.41
CA ARG A 33 10.11 -0.21 -14.84
C ARG A 33 9.52 -1.40 -15.60
N VAL A 34 8.59 -1.13 -16.51
CA VAL A 34 7.83 -2.18 -17.19
C VAL A 34 8.72 -3.05 -18.10
N LYS A 35 9.70 -2.45 -18.79
CA LYS A 35 10.48 -3.17 -19.82
C LYS A 35 11.35 -4.31 -19.30
N ASP A 36 11.85 -4.19 -18.07
CA ASP A 36 12.89 -5.07 -17.52
C ASP A 36 12.60 -5.52 -16.08
N GLY A 37 11.54 -5.02 -15.45
CA GLY A 37 11.18 -5.35 -14.08
C GLY A 37 12.12 -4.74 -13.04
N ASN A 38 13.00 -3.82 -13.43
CA ASN A 38 13.94 -3.22 -12.49
C ASN A 38 13.19 -2.34 -11.47
N ILE A 39 13.49 -2.53 -10.19
CA ILE A 39 12.98 -1.69 -9.10
C ILE A 39 13.76 -0.39 -9.14
N LEU A 40 13.06 0.72 -9.34
CA LEU A 40 13.63 2.06 -9.40
C LEU A 40 13.59 2.77 -8.06
N GLY A 41 12.69 2.36 -7.17
CA GLY A 41 12.56 2.92 -5.84
C GLY A 41 11.59 2.13 -4.98
N GLU A 42 11.81 2.15 -3.68
CA GLU A 42 10.96 1.48 -2.70
C GLU A 42 10.84 2.31 -1.42
N ALA A 43 9.70 2.19 -0.74
CA ALA A 43 9.53 2.74 0.60
C ALA A 43 8.42 2.01 1.37
N VAL A 44 8.50 2.08 2.69
CA VAL A 44 7.53 1.50 3.63
C VAL A 44 6.96 2.62 4.49
N ALA A 45 5.66 2.54 4.80
CA ALA A 45 5.00 3.40 5.78
C ALA A 45 4.20 2.53 6.76
N GLU A 46 4.47 2.71 8.05
CA GLU A 46 3.73 2.04 9.13
C GLU A 46 2.32 2.65 9.28
N TYR A 47 1.35 1.83 9.69
CA TYR A 47 0.02 2.30 10.06
C TYR A 47 0.08 2.95 11.44
N GLU A 48 -0.47 4.15 11.57
CA GLU A 48 -0.45 4.92 12.82
C GLU A 48 -1.13 4.17 13.97
N HIS A 49 -2.24 3.49 13.68
CA HIS A 49 -3.03 2.79 14.70
C HIS A 49 -2.71 1.29 14.78
N GLY A 50 -2.03 0.72 13.77
CA GLY A 50 -1.69 -0.70 13.71
C GLY A 50 -2.91 -1.61 13.84
N VAL A 51 -2.77 -2.71 14.59
CA VAL A 51 -3.93 -3.57 14.95
C VAL A 51 -4.60 -3.00 16.19
N ILE A 52 -5.85 -2.59 16.03
CA ILE A 52 -6.66 -2.01 17.09
C ILE A 52 -7.01 -3.09 18.11
N ARG A 53 -6.71 -2.82 19.40
CA ARG A 53 -7.06 -3.68 20.54
C ARG A 53 -8.22 -3.14 21.38
N ARG A 54 -8.47 -1.84 21.29
CA ARG A 54 -9.52 -1.11 22.01
C ARG A 54 -10.35 -0.31 21.02
N LEU A 55 -11.68 -0.33 21.16
CA LEU A 55 -12.55 0.35 20.23
C LEU A 55 -12.28 1.88 20.23
N PRO A 56 -11.98 2.49 19.07
CA PRO A 56 -11.62 3.90 18.99
C PRO A 56 -12.69 4.81 19.60
N GLY A 57 -12.25 5.82 20.35
CA GLY A 57 -13.13 6.76 21.05
C GLY A 57 -13.79 6.22 22.32
N THR A 58 -13.40 5.04 22.80
CA THR A 58 -13.95 4.43 24.02
C THR A 58 -12.88 3.75 24.87
N ASP A 59 -13.25 3.38 26.10
CA ASP A 59 -12.42 2.54 26.98
C ASP A 59 -12.71 1.03 26.82
N THR A 60 -13.47 0.62 25.81
CA THR A 60 -13.86 -0.78 25.59
C THR A 60 -12.73 -1.57 24.93
N GLU A 61 -12.14 -2.52 25.65
CA GLU A 61 -11.24 -3.53 25.08
C GLU A 61 -12.00 -4.48 24.15
N LEU A 62 -11.37 -4.86 23.04
CA LEU A 62 -11.94 -5.86 22.13
C LEU A 62 -11.79 -7.26 22.74
N PRO A 63 -12.76 -8.16 22.52
CA PRO A 63 -12.63 -9.56 22.91
C PRO A 63 -11.42 -10.24 22.24
N PRO A 64 -10.98 -11.40 22.75
CA PRO A 64 -9.97 -12.21 22.09
C PRO A 64 -10.32 -12.50 20.63
N ASP A 65 -9.29 -12.68 19.80
CA ASP A 65 -9.37 -13.03 18.38
C ASP A 65 -10.00 -11.97 17.44
N TRP A 66 -10.28 -10.77 17.95
CA TRP A 66 -10.58 -9.62 17.10
C TRP A 66 -9.30 -8.99 16.55
N ALA A 67 -9.35 -8.60 15.27
CA ALA A 67 -8.29 -7.86 14.59
C ALA A 67 -8.92 -6.77 13.71
N LEU A 68 -9.09 -5.58 14.28
CA LEU A 68 -9.60 -4.40 13.56
C LEU A 68 -8.43 -3.51 13.13
N GLN A 69 -8.64 -2.74 12.06
CA GLN A 69 -7.72 -1.73 11.55
C GLN A 69 -8.48 -0.45 11.21
N ASP A 70 -7.78 0.69 11.22
CA ASP A 70 -8.32 1.96 10.76
C ASP A 70 -8.16 2.07 9.23
N PRO A 71 -9.24 2.24 8.44
CA PRO A 71 -9.12 2.38 6.99
C PRO A 71 -8.41 3.67 6.54
N GLU A 72 -8.39 4.73 7.36
CA GLU A 72 -7.66 5.96 7.04
C GLU A 72 -6.13 5.72 7.04
N ASP A 73 -5.64 4.78 7.85
CA ASP A 73 -4.23 4.39 7.86
C ASP A 73 -3.77 3.87 6.50
N TYR A 74 -4.65 3.20 5.74
CA TYR A 74 -4.31 2.75 4.40
C TYR A 74 -4.10 3.92 3.45
N LEU A 75 -4.95 4.94 3.53
CA LEU A 75 -4.84 6.13 2.67
C LEU A 75 -3.61 6.97 3.04
N ALA A 76 -3.32 7.10 4.34
CA ALA A 76 -2.14 7.78 4.84
C ALA A 76 -0.85 7.04 4.44
N ALA A 77 -0.78 5.73 4.69
CA ALA A 77 0.36 4.89 4.35
C ALA A 77 0.58 4.81 2.83
N LEU A 78 -0.49 4.73 2.03
CA LEU A 78 -0.40 4.77 0.56
C LEU A 78 0.30 6.05 0.09
N LYS A 79 -0.14 7.22 0.56
CA LYS A 79 0.45 8.52 0.20
C LYS A 79 1.93 8.58 0.61
N CYS A 80 2.25 8.17 1.83
CA CYS A 80 3.63 8.18 2.35
C CYS A 80 4.54 7.20 1.60
N ALA A 81 4.12 5.94 1.44
CA ALA A 81 4.92 4.91 0.80
C ALA A 81 5.16 5.23 -0.68
N ILE A 82 4.11 5.63 -1.43
CA ILE A 82 4.28 6.03 -2.84
C ILE A 82 5.20 7.24 -2.95
N GLY A 83 4.97 8.27 -2.13
CA GLY A 83 5.81 9.45 -2.12
C GLY A 83 7.27 9.12 -1.81
N GLY A 84 7.52 8.22 -0.86
CA GLY A 84 8.86 7.74 -0.52
C GLY A 84 9.52 7.01 -1.68
N ALA A 85 8.82 6.06 -2.30
CA ALA A 85 9.35 5.25 -3.39
C ALA A 85 9.67 6.10 -4.64
N LEU A 86 8.89 7.15 -4.92
CA LEU A 86 9.15 8.08 -6.03
C LEU A 86 10.35 9.02 -5.79
N ARG A 87 10.83 9.15 -4.55
CA ARG A 87 11.96 10.04 -4.18
C ARG A 87 13.27 9.29 -3.93
N ALA A 88 13.25 7.96 -4.00
CA ALA A 88 14.40 7.10 -3.74
C ALA A 88 15.52 7.29 -4.78
#